data_AF-A0A162J0E5-F1
#
_entry.id   AF-A0A162J0E5-F1
#
_cell.length_a   1.000
_cell.length_b   1.000
_cell.length_c   1.000
_cell.angle_alpha   90.00
_cell.angle_beta   90.00
_cell.angle_gamma   90.00
#
_symmetry.space_group_name_H-M   'P 1'
#
loop_
_entity.id
_entity.type
_entity.pdbx_description
1 polymer ?
#
loop_
_entity_poly.entity_id
_entity_poly.type
_entity_poly.pdbx_seq_one_letter_code
_entity_poly.pdbx_strand_id
1 'polypeptide(L)'
;MQRAADLDGSLLAASDPIAGARHDRAALALCGGEPILDDADWIADPGCIGTTATTPRRRSRGSTLDENTKKSNGEISRTRSAVERCISHFKNWKIIATGYRGRLTEIPAITKLKLYRLGW
;
A
#
# COMPACT_ATOMS: atom_id res chain seq x y z
N MET A 1 -4.77 3.21 10.44
CA MET A 1 -3.30 3.15 10.30
C MET A 1 -3.01 2.69 8.88
N GLN A 2 -2.32 3.51 8.11
CA GLN A 2 -1.81 3.16 6.79
C GLN A 2 -0.42 2.54 6.90
N ARG A 3 -0.05 1.68 5.95
CA ARG A 3 1.24 0.98 5.93
C ARG A 3 1.78 0.97 4.50
N ALA A 4 3.08 1.10 4.37
CA ALA A 4 3.76 1.01 3.11
C ALA A 4 4.94 0.04 3.21
N ALA A 5 5.17 -0.72 2.15
CA ALA A 5 6.25 -1.68 2.03
C ALA A 5 6.87 -1.59 0.65
N ASP A 6 8.11 -2.05 0.51
CA ASP A 6 8.73 -2.25 -0.80
C ASP A 6 8.13 -3.49 -1.51
N LEU A 7 8.59 -3.74 -2.72
CA LEU A 7 8.13 -4.87 -3.55
C LEU A 7 8.58 -6.24 -3.01
N ASP A 8 9.57 -6.26 -2.12
CA ASP A 8 10.09 -7.46 -1.46
C ASP A 8 9.34 -7.78 -0.16
N GLY A 9 8.54 -6.82 0.34
CA GLY A 9 7.73 -6.95 1.56
C GLY A 9 8.43 -6.44 2.81
N SER A 10 9.46 -5.60 2.69
CA SER A 10 10.05 -4.88 3.81
C SER A 10 9.20 -3.67 4.17
N LEU A 11 8.94 -3.46 5.46
CA LEU A 11 8.16 -2.31 5.93
C LEU A 11 8.96 -1.03 5.71
N LEU A 12 8.40 -0.09 4.96
CA LEU A 12 8.99 1.23 4.71
C LEU A 12 8.43 2.28 5.68
N ALA A 13 7.11 2.23 5.92
CA ALA A 13 6.44 3.20 6.75
C ALA A 13 5.13 2.68 7.34
N ALA A 14 4.75 3.30 8.45
CA ALA A 14 3.53 3.01 9.18
C ALA A 14 3.01 4.33 9.75
N SER A 15 1.77 4.71 9.43
CA SER A 15 1.17 5.94 9.97
C SER A 15 0.61 5.71 11.37
N ASP A 16 0.25 6.80 12.05
CA ASP A 16 -0.59 6.69 13.24
C ASP A 16 -1.96 6.05 12.93
N PRO A 17 -2.60 5.41 13.92
CA PRO A 17 -3.94 4.88 13.78
C PRO A 17 -4.97 6.00 13.63
N ILE A 18 -5.53 6.12 12.42
CA ILE A 18 -6.73 6.91 12.16
C ILE A 18 -7.96 6.23 12.76
N ALA A 19 -8.87 7.03 13.35
CA ALA A 19 -10.16 6.56 13.83
C ALA A 19 -10.91 5.77 12.75
N GLY A 20 -11.52 4.64 13.15
CA GLY A 20 -12.15 3.67 12.25
C GLY A 20 -13.37 4.19 11.49
N ALA A 21 -13.99 3.30 10.70
CA ALA A 21 -15.15 3.58 9.83
C ALA A 21 -14.88 4.63 8.73
N ARG A 22 -13.70 4.56 8.10
CA ARG A 22 -13.33 5.42 6.97
C ARG A 22 -12.92 4.58 5.77
N HIS A 23 -13.13 5.13 4.58
CA HIS A 23 -12.57 4.56 3.35
C HIS A 23 -11.03 4.69 3.36
N ASP A 24 -10.35 3.74 2.73
CA ASP A 24 -8.88 3.68 2.70
C ASP A 24 -8.25 4.95 2.14
N ARG A 25 -8.85 5.53 1.09
CA ARG A 25 -8.43 6.84 0.57
C ARG A 25 -8.56 7.96 1.61
N ALA A 26 -9.65 8.01 2.36
CA ALA A 26 -9.84 9.02 3.40
C ALA A 26 -8.80 8.84 4.52
N ALA A 27 -8.48 7.61 4.90
CA ALA A 27 -7.43 7.33 5.86
C ALA A 27 -6.04 7.75 5.33
N LEU A 28 -5.78 7.57 4.03
CA LEU A 28 -4.56 8.02 3.37
C LEU A 28 -4.41 9.54 3.35
N ALA A 29 -5.48 10.26 3.01
CA ALA A 29 -5.49 11.72 3.03
C ALA A 29 -5.24 12.25 4.45
N LEU A 30 -5.95 11.70 5.44
CA LEU A 30 -5.85 12.12 6.84
C LEU A 30 -4.50 11.82 7.48
N CYS A 31 -3.80 10.77 7.01
CA CYS A 31 -2.44 10.49 7.47
C CYS A 31 -1.37 11.26 6.69
N GLY A 32 -1.75 12.21 5.82
CA GLY A 32 -0.82 13.01 5.01
C GLY A 32 -0.13 12.23 3.89
N GLY A 33 -0.66 11.06 3.51
CA GLY A 33 -0.03 10.18 2.52
C GLY A 33 -0.18 10.67 1.08
N GLU A 34 -1.34 11.23 0.70
CA GLU A 34 -1.60 11.69 -0.67
C GLU A 34 -0.51 12.65 -1.22
N PRO A 35 -0.14 13.76 -0.55
CA PRO A 35 0.89 14.67 -1.07
C PRO A 35 2.30 14.06 -1.12
N ILE A 36 2.59 13.06 -0.28
CA ILE A 36 3.89 12.37 -0.29
C ILE A 36 4.00 11.42 -1.49
N LEU A 37 2.87 10.90 -1.94
CA LEU A 37 2.77 9.88 -2.98
C LEU A 37 2.43 10.46 -4.36
N ASP A 38 2.13 11.76 -4.45
CA ASP A 38 1.78 12.43 -5.71
C ASP A 38 2.95 12.38 -6.72
N ASP A 39 4.19 12.49 -6.23
CA ASP A 39 5.42 12.42 -7.03
C ASP A 39 6.06 11.02 -7.07
N ALA A 40 5.38 10.00 -6.54
CA ALA A 40 5.86 8.63 -6.52
C ALA A 40 5.03 7.74 -7.43
N ASP A 41 5.67 6.76 -8.08
CA ASP A 41 4.94 5.58 -8.54
C ASP A 41 4.52 4.81 -7.29
N TRP A 42 3.27 4.33 -7.19
CA TRP A 42 2.87 3.46 -6.10
C TRP A 42 1.65 2.62 -6.47
N ILE A 43 1.49 1.50 -5.75
CA ILE A 43 0.41 0.55 -5.97
C ILE A 43 -0.47 0.53 -4.73
N ALA A 44 -1.79 0.56 -4.96
CA ALA A 44 -2.77 0.51 -3.89
C ALA A 44 -3.89 -0.50 -4.19
N ASP A 45 -4.69 -0.77 -3.18
CA ASP A 45 -5.91 -1.53 -3.34
C ASP A 45 -6.99 -0.70 -4.08
N PRO A 46 -8.06 -1.34 -4.59
CA PRO A 46 -9.11 -0.63 -5.31
C PRO A 46 -9.90 0.41 -4.48
N GLY A 47 -9.77 0.45 -3.16
CA GLY A 47 -10.34 1.48 -2.28
C GLY A 47 -9.63 2.83 -2.39
N CYS A 48 -8.45 2.86 -3.02
CA CYS A 48 -7.67 4.06 -3.31
C CYS A 48 -7.88 4.61 -4.74
N ILE A 49 -8.90 4.16 -5.46
CA ILE A 49 -9.23 4.69 -6.79
C ILE A 49 -9.49 6.21 -6.72
N GLY A 50 -8.96 6.95 -7.69
CA GLY A 50 -9.02 8.41 -7.75
C GLY A 50 -7.84 9.13 -7.10
N THR A 51 -6.79 8.38 -6.73
CA THR A 51 -5.45 8.88 -6.39
C THR A 51 -4.48 8.64 -7.57
N THR A 52 -3.21 9.02 -7.42
CA THR A 52 -2.12 8.70 -8.38
C THR A 52 -1.71 7.22 -8.38
N ALA A 53 -2.25 6.40 -7.48
CA ALA A 53 -1.91 4.99 -7.38
C ALA A 53 -2.28 4.19 -8.63
N THR A 54 -1.40 3.28 -9.02
CA THR A 54 -1.76 2.15 -9.86
C THR A 54 -2.65 1.20 -9.05
N THR A 55 -3.90 1.02 -9.49
CA THR A 55 -4.88 0.14 -8.84
C THR A 55 -5.40 -0.92 -9.80
N PRO A 56 -5.76 -2.12 -9.32
CA PRO A 56 -6.40 -3.12 -10.15
C PRO A 56 -7.69 -2.58 -10.77
N ARG A 57 -7.89 -2.82 -12.07
CA ARG A 57 -9.13 -2.44 -12.75
C ARG A 57 -10.29 -3.29 -12.25
N ARG A 58 -11.37 -2.63 -11.84
CA ARG A 58 -12.64 -3.28 -11.50
C ARG A 58 -13.38 -3.69 -12.78
N ARG A 59 -14.13 -4.79 -12.69
CA ARG A 59 -15.12 -5.14 -13.71
C ARG A 59 -16.23 -4.10 -13.74
N SER A 60 -16.67 -3.71 -14.93
CA SER A 60 -17.93 -2.98 -15.05
C SER A 60 -19.11 -3.94 -14.90
N ARG A 61 -20.27 -3.42 -14.48
CA ARG A 61 -21.45 -4.24 -14.21
C ARG A 61 -21.90 -4.92 -15.51
N GLY A 62 -21.91 -6.25 -15.51
CA GLY A 62 -22.33 -7.07 -16.66
C GLY A 62 -21.22 -7.35 -17.70
N SER A 63 -19.96 -6.97 -17.44
CA SER A 63 -18.84 -7.27 -18.34
C SER A 63 -17.83 -8.25 -17.74
N THR A 64 -17.11 -8.94 -18.62
CA THR A 64 -15.94 -9.74 -18.28
C THR A 64 -14.68 -8.90 -18.49
N LEU A 65 -13.67 -9.07 -17.64
CA LEU A 65 -12.35 -8.49 -17.92
C LEU A 65 -11.77 -9.15 -19.17
N ASP A 66 -11.22 -8.35 -20.07
CA ASP A 66 -10.39 -8.89 -21.15
C ASP A 66 -9.12 -9.53 -20.58
N GLU A 67 -8.49 -10.41 -21.36
CA GLU A 67 -7.31 -11.18 -20.92
C GLU A 67 -6.13 -10.27 -20.57
N ASN A 68 -5.97 -9.12 -21.24
CA ASN A 68 -4.90 -8.19 -20.93
C ASN A 68 -5.12 -7.54 -19.56
N THR A 69 -6.35 -7.08 -19.27
CA THR A 69 -6.69 -6.54 -17.94
C THR A 69 -6.56 -7.60 -16.84
N LYS A 70 -6.93 -8.87 -17.11
CA LYS A 70 -6.70 -9.98 -16.16
C LYS A 70 -5.21 -10.15 -15.87
N LYS A 71 -4.37 -10.16 -16.90
CA LYS A 71 -2.91 -10.30 -16.75
C LYS A 71 -2.33 -9.14 -15.94
N SER A 72 -2.67 -7.89 -16.27
CA SER A 72 -2.22 -6.72 -15.51
C SER A 72 -2.67 -6.74 -14.06
N ASN A 73 -3.94 -7.10 -13.80
CA ASN A 73 -4.43 -7.25 -12.43
C ASN A 73 -3.72 -8.39 -11.68
N GLY A 74 -3.32 -9.46 -12.38
CA GLY A 74 -2.52 -10.55 -11.85
C GLY A 74 -1.14 -10.09 -11.38
N GLU A 75 -0.43 -9.32 -12.20
CA GLU A 75 0.86 -8.73 -11.85
C GLU A 75 0.73 -7.78 -10.63
N ILE A 76 -0.26 -6.89 -10.64
CA ILE A 76 -0.52 -6.00 -9.50
C ILE A 76 -0.79 -6.82 -8.22
N SER A 77 -1.59 -7.88 -8.33
CA SER A 77 -1.89 -8.76 -7.19
C SER A 77 -0.66 -9.51 -6.69
N ARG A 78 0.22 -9.95 -7.60
CA ARG A 78 1.49 -10.61 -7.24
C ARG A 78 2.38 -9.66 -6.43
N THR A 79 2.52 -8.41 -6.87
CA THR A 79 3.26 -7.40 -6.11
C THR A 79 2.63 -7.12 -4.75
N ARG A 80 1.30 -6.97 -4.69
CA ARG A 80 0.58 -6.75 -3.43
C ARG A 80 0.75 -7.90 -2.43
N SER A 81 0.97 -9.13 -2.89
CA SER A 81 1.21 -10.27 -2.00
C SER A 81 2.42 -10.05 -1.07
N ALA A 82 3.45 -9.34 -1.52
CA ALA A 82 4.61 -8.99 -0.69
C ALA A 82 4.25 -8.00 0.41
N VAL A 83 3.46 -6.99 0.07
CA VAL A 83 2.91 -6.01 1.03
C VAL A 83 2.00 -6.70 2.05
N GLU A 84 1.15 -7.63 1.62
CA GLU A 84 0.27 -8.39 2.52
C GLU A 84 1.06 -9.28 3.48
N ARG A 85 2.15 -9.92 3.02
CA ARG A 85 3.09 -10.63 3.89
C ARG A 85 3.74 -9.69 4.90
N CYS A 86 4.18 -8.51 4.47
CA CYS A 86 4.70 -7.47 5.37
C CYS A 86 3.69 -7.10 6.46
N ILE A 87 2.45 -6.80 6.07
CA ILE A 87 1.35 -6.46 6.98
C ILE A 87 1.07 -7.61 7.95
N SER A 88 1.07 -8.85 7.48
CA SER A 88 0.90 -10.05 8.31
C SER A 88 2.03 -10.19 9.32
N HIS A 89 3.29 -10.04 8.91
CA HIS A 89 4.43 -10.08 9.81
C HIS A 89 4.40 -8.93 10.83
N PHE A 90 3.93 -7.75 10.44
CA PHE A 90 3.73 -6.62 11.34
C PHE A 90 2.62 -6.90 12.37
N LYS A 91 1.46 -7.41 11.94
CA LYS A 91 0.35 -7.78 12.83
C LYS A 91 0.73 -8.89 13.81
N ASN A 92 1.59 -9.81 13.37
CA ASN A 92 2.11 -10.91 14.19
C ASN A 92 3.36 -10.53 14.99
N TRP A 93 3.69 -9.23 15.10
CA TRP A 93 4.85 -8.70 15.83
C TRP A 93 6.22 -9.22 15.36
N LYS A 94 6.29 -9.98 14.26
CA LYS A 94 7.53 -10.59 13.75
C LYS A 94 8.52 -9.54 13.26
N ILE A 95 8.05 -8.50 12.56
CA ILE A 95 8.90 -7.37 12.11
C ILE A 95 9.42 -6.54 13.29
N ILE A 96 8.60 -6.40 14.33
CA ILE A 96 8.98 -5.67 15.55
C ILE A 96 10.02 -6.48 16.34
N ALA A 97 9.86 -7.81 16.39
CA ALA A 97 10.77 -8.72 17.08
C ALA A 97 12.14 -8.88 16.39
N THR A 98 12.23 -8.75 15.06
CA THR A 98 13.48 -8.98 14.32
C THR A 98 14.33 -7.74 14.05
N GLY A 99 13.84 -6.52 14.27
CA GLY A 99 14.66 -5.34 13.93
C GLY A 99 14.18 -3.94 14.31
N TYR A 100 12.99 -3.74 14.87
CA TYR A 100 12.56 -2.40 15.27
C TYR A 100 13.14 -2.03 16.65
N ARG A 101 14.07 -1.07 16.69
CA ARG A 101 14.68 -0.53 17.94
C ARG A 101 14.21 0.88 18.33
N GLY A 102 13.19 1.42 17.66
CA GLY A 102 12.57 2.71 18.02
C GLY A 102 11.54 2.57 19.15
N ARG A 103 11.16 3.67 19.81
CA ARG A 103 10.02 3.64 20.74
C ARG A 103 8.74 3.37 19.94
N LEU A 104 7.87 2.50 20.47
CA LEU A 104 6.55 2.20 19.88
C LEU A 104 5.65 3.44 19.77
N THR A 105 5.92 4.47 20.59
CA THR A 105 5.26 5.78 20.56
C THR A 105 5.79 6.73 19.48
N GLU A 106 6.85 6.33 18.77
CA GLU A 106 7.59 7.17 17.81
C GLU A 106 7.74 6.43 16.48
N ILE A 107 6.70 5.70 16.05
CA ILE A 107 6.68 5.13 14.70
C ILE A 107 6.83 6.31 13.72
N PRO A 108 7.89 6.36 12.89
CA PRO A 108 8.15 7.53 12.07
C PRO A 108 6.97 7.77 11.12
N ALA A 109 6.47 9.00 11.11
CA ALA A 109 5.62 9.51 10.05
C ALA A 109 6.30 9.25 8.70
N ILE A 110 5.53 8.69 7.76
CA ILE A 110 5.97 8.14 6.45
C ILE A 110 7.21 8.86 5.92
N THR A 111 8.38 8.30 6.20
CA THR A 111 9.65 8.91 5.81
C THR A 111 10.18 8.11 4.63
N LYS A 112 9.85 8.62 3.43
CA LYS A 112 10.46 8.25 2.14
C LYS A 112 10.07 6.86 1.59
N LEU A 113 9.00 6.85 0.79
CA LEU A 113 8.70 5.74 -0.11
C LEU A 113 9.62 5.84 -1.33
N LYS A 114 10.48 4.84 -1.57
CA LYS A 114 11.16 4.65 -2.86
C LYS A 114 10.38 3.57 -3.62
N LEU A 115 9.83 3.92 -4.77
CA LEU A 115 9.24 2.96 -5.69
C LEU A 115 10.01 2.95 -7.01
N TYR A 116 10.18 1.75 -7.54
CA TYR A 116 10.86 1.52 -8.81
C TYR A 116 9.84 1.45 -9.96
N ARG A 117 10.23 2.10 -11.06
CA ARG A 117 9.58 2.14 -12.35
C ARG A 117 9.41 0.73 -12.93
N LEU A 118 8.17 0.33 -13.24
CA LEU A 118 7.93 -0.75 -14.20
C LEU A 118 8.09 -0.15 -15.60
N GLY A 119 9.25 -0.40 -16.21
CA GLY A 119 9.46 -0.15 -17.63
C GLY A 119 8.52 -1.04 -18.44
N TRP A 120 7.69 -0.40 -19.26
CA TRP A 120 7.05 -1.02 -20.40
C TRP A 120 7.94 -0.85 -21.63
#